data_AF-A0A1Z9NKX2-F1
#
_entry.id   AF-A0A1Z9NKX2-F1
#
_cell.length_a   1.000
_cell.length_b   1.000
_cell.length_c   1.000
_cell.angle_alpha   90.00
_cell.angle_beta   90.00
_cell.angle_gamma   90.00
#
_symmetry.space_group_name_H-M   'P 1'
#
loop_
_entity.id
_entity.type
_entity.pdbx_description
1 polymer ?
#
loop_
_entity_poly.entity_id
_entity_poly.type
_entity_poly.pdbx_seq_one_letter_code
_entity_poly.pdbx_strand_id
1 'polypeptide(L)'
;MNDDSIYDDIHLTKRKTITNGEKYNFYIYKMLSLEKKFSNGKFGKGDTVISQIKNYRLQDDESEDMLEVKLKCSKKIDDTINGFTPGDSKKIFDKCLKDLEKRGMVKV
;
A
#
# COMPACT_ATOMS: atom_id res chain seq x y z
N MET A 1 22.59 17.57 -10.67
CA MET A 1 22.47 16.11 -10.93
C MET A 1 22.59 15.41 -9.59
N ASN A 2 21.79 14.35 -9.40
CA ASN A 2 21.44 13.63 -8.15
C ASN A 2 20.13 14.13 -7.52
N ASP A 3 19.03 13.87 -8.23
CA ASP A 3 17.65 13.97 -7.75
C ASP A 3 17.38 12.73 -6.88
N ASP A 4 17.84 12.78 -5.63
CA ASP A 4 17.69 11.74 -4.60
C ASP A 4 16.25 11.75 -4.03
N SER A 5 15.24 11.72 -4.90
CA SER A 5 13.83 11.96 -4.51
C SER A 5 12.86 10.94 -5.09
N ILE A 6 13.36 9.78 -5.53
CA ILE A 6 12.50 8.69 -6.02
C ILE A 6 11.84 7.91 -4.86
N TYR A 7 12.34 8.09 -3.63
CA TYR A 7 11.83 7.45 -2.42
C TYR A 7 11.46 8.41 -1.28
N ASP A 8 11.18 9.70 -1.56
CA ASP A 8 10.50 10.61 -0.61
C ASP A 8 8.99 10.25 -0.45
N ASP A 9 8.67 8.97 -0.61
CA ASP A 9 7.34 8.43 -0.41
C ASP A 9 7.18 8.18 1.09
N ILE A 10 6.79 9.22 1.83
CA ILE A 10 6.38 9.22 3.26
C ILE A 10 5.38 8.06 3.58
N HIS A 11 4.85 7.42 2.53
CA HIS A 11 3.92 6.32 2.56
C HIS A 11 4.55 4.92 2.55
N LEU A 12 5.77 4.70 2.05
CA LEU A 12 6.43 3.38 2.03
C LEU A 12 7.37 3.23 3.24
N THR A 13 7.25 2.14 3.99
CA THR A 13 8.09 1.89 5.18
C THR A 13 8.57 0.44 5.18
N LYS A 14 9.89 0.22 5.14
CA LYS A 14 10.50 -1.11 5.29
C LYS A 14 10.39 -1.56 6.75
N ARG A 15 9.80 -2.72 6.99
CA ARG A 15 9.73 -3.38 8.29
C ARG A 15 10.52 -4.68 8.22
N LYS A 16 11.49 -4.80 9.14
CA LYS A 16 12.29 -6.00 9.31
C LYS A 16 11.75 -6.74 10.53
N THR A 17 11.30 -7.97 10.36
CA THR A 17 10.87 -8.83 11.48
C THR A 17 11.52 -10.20 11.37
N ILE A 18 11.44 -10.99 12.43
CA ILE A 18 11.97 -12.34 12.46
C ILE A 18 10.77 -13.25 12.70
N THR A 19 10.42 -14.07 11.71
CA THR A 19 9.33 -15.04 11.82
C THR A 19 9.92 -16.43 11.69
N ASN A 20 9.65 -17.30 12.67
CA ASN A 20 10.11 -18.68 12.68
C ASN A 20 11.64 -18.86 12.51
N GLY A 21 12.44 -17.91 13.02
CA GLY A 21 13.91 -17.94 12.92
C GLY A 21 14.48 -17.32 11.64
N GLU A 22 13.64 -16.96 10.66
CA GLU A 22 14.06 -16.35 9.40
C GLU A 22 13.80 -14.85 9.39
N LYS A 23 14.73 -14.09 8.80
CA LYS A 23 14.58 -12.64 8.58
C LYS A 23 13.50 -12.44 7.53
N TYR A 24 12.35 -11.94 7.96
CA TYR A 24 11.23 -11.60 7.09
C TYR A 24 11.14 -10.08 6.97
N ASN A 25 11.58 -9.57 5.82
CA ASN A 25 11.49 -8.15 5.49
C ASN A 25 10.26 -7.92 4.63
N PHE A 26 9.47 -6.91 4.97
CA PHE A 26 8.30 -6.52 4.19
C PHE A 26 8.13 -5.02 4.19
N TYR A 27 7.53 -4.51 3.14
CA TYR A 27 7.15 -3.11 3.02
C TYR A 27 5.74 -2.89 3.53
N ILE A 28 5.51 -1.72 4.11
CA ILE A 28 4.16 -1.21 4.41
C ILE A 28 3.95 0.04 3.57
N TYR A 29 2.92 0.05 2.73
CA TYR A 29 2.56 1.21 1.94
C TYR A 29 1.26 1.85 2.45
N LYS A 30 1.31 3.10 2.88
CA LYS A 30 0.15 3.86 3.41
C LYS A 30 -0.62 4.53 2.28
N MET A 31 -1.74 3.94 1.87
CA MET A 31 -2.58 4.50 0.82
C MET A 31 -3.46 5.68 1.28
N LEU A 32 -3.45 6.05 2.57
CA LEU A 32 -4.27 7.13 3.14
C LEU A 32 -4.23 8.44 2.35
N SER A 33 -3.04 8.83 1.89
CA SER A 33 -2.88 10.06 1.12
C SER A 33 -3.54 9.97 -0.25
N LEU A 34 -3.37 8.83 -0.94
CA LEU A 34 -4.04 8.53 -2.20
C LEU A 34 -5.56 8.44 -2.02
N GLU A 35 -6.02 7.73 -1.00
CA GLU A 35 -7.44 7.61 -0.65
C GLU A 35 -8.04 8.99 -0.44
N LYS A 36 -7.39 9.86 0.33
CA LYS A 36 -7.84 11.24 0.59
C LYS A 36 -7.89 12.06 -0.71
N LYS A 37 -6.88 11.93 -1.56
CA LYS A 37 -6.80 12.63 -2.86
C LYS A 37 -7.91 12.18 -3.81
N PHE A 38 -8.11 10.87 -3.97
CA PHE A 38 -9.12 10.32 -4.89
C PHE A 38 -10.55 10.41 -4.35
N SER A 39 -10.72 10.50 -3.04
CA SER A 39 -12.02 10.64 -2.39
C SER A 39 -12.45 12.07 -2.09
N ASN A 40 -11.64 13.06 -2.48
CA ASN A 40 -11.83 14.46 -2.10
C ASN A 40 -12.00 14.67 -0.58
N GLY A 41 -11.26 13.89 0.22
CA GLY A 41 -11.30 13.95 1.69
C GLY A 41 -12.41 13.15 2.37
N LYS A 42 -13.27 12.43 1.61
CA LYS A 42 -14.33 11.56 2.14
C LYS A 42 -13.77 10.29 2.80
N PHE A 43 -12.65 9.79 2.28
CA PHE A 43 -11.87 8.66 2.81
C PHE A 43 -10.43 9.12 3.12
N GLY A 44 -9.62 8.31 3.82
CA GLY A 44 -8.29 8.71 4.26
C GLY A 44 -8.26 9.49 5.59
N LYS A 45 -9.30 9.35 6.42
CA LYS A 45 -9.36 9.87 7.80
C LYS A 45 -9.91 8.79 8.75
N GLY A 46 -9.32 8.69 9.95
CA GLY A 46 -9.74 7.77 11.02
C GLY A 46 -8.90 6.50 11.09
N ASP A 47 -9.52 5.40 11.54
CA ASP A 47 -8.86 4.11 11.70
C ASP A 47 -8.34 3.53 10.39
N THR A 48 -7.16 2.91 10.49
CA THR A 48 -6.44 2.33 9.37
C THR A 48 -6.16 0.87 9.64
N VAL A 49 -6.26 0.06 8.62
CA VAL A 49 -6.05 -1.38 8.70
C VAL A 49 -5.08 -1.81 7.61
N ILE A 50 -4.32 -2.87 7.88
CA ILE A 50 -3.55 -3.54 6.84
C ILE A 50 -4.56 -4.31 6.00
N SER A 51 -4.62 -3.97 4.71
CA SER A 51 -5.47 -4.65 3.76
C SER A 51 -5.16 -6.15 3.76
N GLN A 52 -6.21 -6.94 3.59
CA GLN A 52 -6.05 -8.39 3.41
C GLN A 52 -5.33 -8.75 2.11
N ILE A 53 -5.25 -7.80 1.17
CA ILE A 53 -4.52 -7.98 -0.09
C ILE A 53 -3.01 -7.92 0.20
N LYS A 54 -2.37 -9.09 0.16
CA LYS A 54 -0.92 -9.27 0.35
C LYS A 54 -0.20 -9.65 -0.94
N ASN A 55 -0.90 -9.54 -2.06
CA ASN A 55 -0.44 -10.02 -3.36
C ASN A 55 0.50 -9.03 -4.06
N TYR A 56 1.06 -8.05 -3.34
CA TYR A 56 1.96 -7.08 -3.92
C TYR A 56 3.37 -7.34 -3.46
N ARG A 57 4.31 -7.28 -4.39
CA ARG A 57 5.74 -7.30 -4.13
C ARG A 57 6.39 -6.10 -4.80
N LEU A 58 7.42 -5.58 -4.16
CA LEU A 58 8.25 -4.50 -4.69
C LEU A 58 9.69 -4.99 -4.68
N GLN A 59 10.37 -4.79 -5.79
CA GLN A 59 11.80 -5.06 -5.89
C GLN A 59 12.54 -4.05 -5.02
N ASP A 60 13.34 -4.57 -4.08
CA ASP A 60 14.19 -3.76 -3.22
C ASP A 60 15.37 -3.25 -4.03
N ASP A 61 15.55 -1.93 -4.14
CA ASP A 61 16.65 -1.35 -4.90
C ASP A 61 18.03 -1.69 -4.26
N GLU A 62 18.07 -1.91 -2.93
CA GLU A 62 19.30 -2.26 -2.22
C GLU A 62 19.70 -3.74 -2.35
N SER A 63 18.73 -4.65 -2.38
CA SER A 63 18.99 -6.10 -2.29
C SER A 63 18.55 -6.87 -3.54
N GLU A 64 17.93 -6.21 -4.52
CA GLU A 64 17.26 -6.79 -5.69
C GLU A 64 16.16 -7.84 -5.37
N ASP A 65 15.84 -8.01 -4.09
CA ASP A 65 14.87 -8.97 -3.58
C ASP A 65 13.43 -8.48 -3.77
N MET A 66 12.53 -9.41 -4.13
CA MET A 66 11.09 -9.14 -4.21
C MET A 66 10.46 -9.22 -2.82
N LEU A 67 10.40 -8.09 -2.12
CA LEU A 67 9.82 -8.01 -0.78
C LEU A 67 8.31 -7.84 -0.82
N GLU A 68 7.60 -8.51 0.08
CA GLU A 68 6.14 -8.37 0.20
C GLU A 68 5.75 -6.96 0.63
N VAL A 69 4.73 -6.41 -0.02
CA VAL A 69 4.17 -5.08 0.26
C VAL A 69 2.79 -5.25 0.88
N LYS A 70 2.67 -4.84 2.14
CA LYS A 70 1.42 -4.73 2.86
C LYS A 70 0.80 -3.35 2.63
N LEU A 71 -0.32 -3.33 1.94
CA LEU A 71 -1.06 -2.09 1.71
C LEU A 71 -1.86 -1.73 2.95
N LYS A 72 -1.65 -0.52 3.47
CA LYS A 72 -2.40 0.03 4.61
C LYS A 72 -3.42 1.03 4.10
N CYS A 73 -4.69 0.70 4.25
CA CYS A 73 -5.84 1.48 3.80
C CYS A 73 -6.71 1.91 4.99
N SER A 74 -7.67 2.79 4.71
CA SER A 74 -8.67 3.18 5.70
C SER A 74 -9.58 2.00 6.03
N LYS A 75 -9.90 1.76 7.31
CA LYS A 75 -10.79 0.66 7.73
C LYS A 75 -12.13 0.71 7.02
N LYS A 76 -12.66 1.91 6.78
CA LYS A 76 -13.88 2.12 5.98
C LYS A 76 -13.78 1.56 4.56
N ILE A 77 -12.64 1.73 3.91
CA ILE A 77 -12.43 1.22 2.54
C ILE A 77 -12.30 -0.30 2.57
N ASP A 78 -11.52 -0.86 3.50
CA ASP A 78 -11.39 -2.32 3.66
C ASP A 78 -12.74 -3.00 3.94
N ASP A 79 -13.52 -2.44 4.88
CA ASP A 79 -14.86 -2.91 5.22
C ASP A 79 -15.83 -2.79 4.02
N THR A 80 -15.71 -1.74 3.20
CA THR A 80 -16.52 -1.61 1.98
C THR A 80 -16.10 -2.59 0.88
N ILE A 81 -14.80 -2.89 0.75
CA ILE A 81 -14.27 -3.82 -0.26
C ILE A 81 -14.69 -5.25 0.06
N ASN A 82 -14.63 -5.63 1.34
CA ASN A 82 -15.04 -6.93 1.83
C ASN A 82 -16.56 -7.03 2.05
N GLY A 83 -17.23 -5.89 2.22
CA GLY A 83 -18.67 -5.78 2.40
C GLY A 83 -19.47 -5.91 1.11
N PHE A 84 -20.78 -6.10 1.25
CA PHE A 84 -21.70 -6.39 0.16
C PHE A 84 -22.05 -5.16 -0.73
N THR A 85 -21.48 -3.98 -0.45
CA THR A 85 -21.83 -2.73 -1.13
C THR A 85 -20.66 -2.24 -1.99
N PRO A 86 -20.65 -2.51 -3.32
CA PRO A 86 -19.64 -1.97 -4.22
C PRO A 86 -19.88 -0.46 -4.43
N GLY A 87 -19.44 0.35 -3.49
CA GLY A 87 -19.56 1.81 -3.53
C GLY A 87 -18.32 2.52 -4.13
N ASP A 88 -18.28 3.84 -3.95
CA ASP A 88 -17.14 4.70 -4.33
C ASP A 88 -15.80 4.22 -3.76
N SER A 89 -15.81 3.59 -2.58
CA SER A 89 -14.62 3.04 -1.91
C SER A 89 -13.82 2.08 -2.79
N LYS A 90 -14.50 1.17 -3.51
CA LYS A 90 -13.84 0.20 -4.40
C LYS A 90 -13.19 0.90 -5.59
N LYS A 91 -13.87 1.91 -6.16
CA LYS A 91 -13.32 2.73 -7.26
C LYS A 91 -12.09 3.52 -6.81
N ILE A 92 -12.14 4.10 -5.61
CA ILE A 92 -11.02 4.83 -5.02
C ILE A 92 -9.84 3.89 -4.78
N PHE A 93 -10.10 2.73 -4.19
CA PHE A 93 -9.06 1.74 -3.92
C PHE A 93 -8.43 1.21 -5.21
N ASP A 94 -9.22 0.88 -6.22
CA ASP A 94 -8.73 0.47 -7.54
C ASP A 94 -7.84 1.56 -8.19
N LYS A 95 -8.21 2.84 -8.05
CA LYS A 95 -7.35 3.95 -8.47
C LYS A 95 -6.03 3.99 -7.69
N CYS A 96 -6.06 3.76 -6.37
CA CYS A 96 -4.83 3.65 -5.58
C CYS A 96 -3.95 2.50 -6.08
N LEU A 97 -4.53 1.33 -6.35
CA LEU A 97 -3.81 0.17 -6.86
C LEU A 97 -3.15 0.45 -8.21
N LYS A 98 -3.88 1.07 -9.13
CA LYS A 98 -3.32 1.47 -10.44
C LYS A 98 -2.18 2.47 -10.31
N ASP A 99 -2.23 3.37 -9.33
CA ASP A 99 -1.13 4.29 -9.05
C ASP A 99 0.09 3.53 -8.51
N LEU A 100 -0.12 2.51 -7.68
CA LEU A 100 0.94 1.64 -7.17
C LEU A 100 1.62 0.82 -8.27
N GLU A 101 0.84 0.25 -9.19
CA GLU A 101 1.38 -0.47 -10.35
C GLU A 101 2.24 0.45 -11.22
N LYS A 102 1.83 1.72 -11.40
CA LYS A 102 2.63 2.74 -12.11
C LYS A 102 3.92 3.12 -11.39
N ARG A 103 3.98 2.98 -10.07
CA ARG A 103 5.19 3.21 -9.26
C ARG A 103 6.15 2.02 -9.26
N GLY A 104 5.81 0.93 -9.93
CA GLY A 104 6.66 -0.27 -10.02
C GLY A 104 6.31 -1.38 -9.03
N MET A 105 5.17 -1.29 -8.32
CA MET A 105 4.69 -2.44 -7.54
C MET A 105 4.14 -3.52 -8.47
N VAL A 106 4.58 -4.75 -8.26
CA VAL A 106 4.14 -5.90 -9.05
C VAL A 106 3.15 -6.71 -8.25
N LYS A 107 2.00 -7.00 -8.86
CA LYS A 107 1.03 -7.94 -8.32
C LYS A 107 1.47 -9.37 -8.67
N VAL A 108 1.61 -10.22 -7.67
CA VAL A 108 1.99 -11.65 -7.76
C VAL A 108 0.84 -12.58 -7.39
#